data_AF-A0A8S3ZH33-F1
#
_entry.id   AF-A0A8S3ZH33-F1
#
_cell.length_a   1.000
_cell.length_b   1.000
_cell.length_c   1.000
_cell.angle_alpha   90.00
_cell.angle_beta   90.00
_cell.angle_gamma   90.00
#
_symmetry.space_group_name_H-M   'P 1'
#
loop_
_entity.id
_entity.type
_entity.pdbx_description
1 polymer ?
#
loop_
_entity_poly.entity_id
_entity_poly.type
_entity_poly.pdbx_seq_one_letter_code
_entity_poly.pdbx_strand_id
1 'polypeptide(L)'
;LFEIVQSLYWAIYGLVDLDHAELQPRFKHEFTEFVGKLMFGVYSWIALIVLLNMLIAMMSNSYQLIYSQADEEWKFARSKLWISYFEDCGTLPPPFNVIPSPKTVYYIATWIRNKLSSCFCSKQQKHNRWQSIKAVMRDLIKRYIMQKQRSSQKGEGVSEDDINELKQDVSSFRFELLEILRNNGMKTPNPSQTKPT
;
A
#
# COMPACT_ATOMS: atom_id res chain seq x y z
N LEU A 1 7.35 -31.19 -34.03
CA LEU A 1 6.68 -30.53 -32.88
C LEU A 1 7.30 -29.17 -32.59
N PHE A 2 8.60 -29.08 -32.34
CA PHE A 2 9.30 -27.80 -32.10
C PHE A 2 9.07 -26.76 -33.23
N GLU A 3 9.28 -27.14 -34.49
CA GLU A 3 9.05 -26.25 -35.65
C GLU A 3 7.61 -25.73 -35.74
N ILE A 4 6.62 -26.53 -35.31
CA ILE A 4 5.21 -26.14 -35.30
C ILE A 4 4.95 -25.11 -34.20
N VAL A 5 5.57 -25.27 -33.02
CA VAL A 5 5.47 -24.27 -31.94
C VAL A 5 6.15 -22.97 -32.34
N GLN A 6 7.31 -23.07 -33.00
CA GLN A 6 8.03 -21.90 -33.53
C GLN A 6 7.20 -21.16 -34.58
N SER A 7 6.59 -21.87 -35.54
CA SER A 7 5.73 -21.23 -36.54
C SER A 7 4.48 -20.59 -35.93
N LEU A 8 3.82 -21.25 -34.97
CA LEU A 8 2.69 -20.66 -34.25
C LEU A 8 3.09 -19.41 -33.44
N TYR A 9 4.27 -19.41 -32.82
CA TYR A 9 4.80 -18.22 -32.14
C TYR A 9 5.01 -17.05 -33.10
N TRP A 10 5.67 -17.28 -34.23
CA TRP A 10 5.87 -16.24 -35.24
C TRP A 10 4.56 -15.78 -35.90
N ALA A 11 3.55 -16.65 -35.98
CA ALA A 11 2.23 -16.31 -36.48
C ALA A 11 1.51 -15.27 -35.62
N ILE A 12 1.73 -15.24 -34.29
CA ILE A 12 1.16 -14.19 -33.41
C ILE A 12 1.65 -12.79 -33.81
N TYR A 13 2.87 -12.70 -34.36
CA TYR A 13 3.44 -11.45 -34.87
C TYR A 13 3.10 -11.18 -36.35
N GLY A 14 2.33 -12.05 -37.00
CA GLY A 14 1.98 -11.92 -38.42
C GLY A 14 3.13 -12.25 -39.38
N LEU A 15 4.16 -12.96 -38.92
CA LEU A 15 5.37 -13.29 -39.70
C LEU A 15 5.32 -14.64 -40.43
N VAL A 16 4.16 -15.31 -40.42
CA VAL A 16 3.98 -16.62 -41.07
C VAL A 16 2.89 -16.52 -42.13
N ASP A 17 3.28 -16.76 -43.38
CA ASP A 17 2.37 -16.77 -44.52
C ASP A 17 1.59 -18.10 -44.61
N LEU A 18 0.38 -18.02 -45.17
CA LEU A 18 -0.49 -19.17 -45.43
C LEU A 18 0.14 -20.20 -46.38
N ASP A 19 1.16 -19.80 -47.13
CA ASP A 19 1.93 -20.64 -48.06
C ASP A 19 2.75 -21.71 -47.33
N HIS A 20 3.08 -21.50 -46.05
CA HIS A 20 3.75 -22.52 -45.23
C HIS A 20 2.85 -23.70 -44.88
N ALA A 21 1.53 -23.55 -45.03
CA ALA A 21 0.56 -24.62 -44.86
C ALA A 21 0.28 -25.39 -46.16
N GLU A 22 0.85 -24.97 -47.29
CA GLU A 22 0.70 -25.66 -48.56
C GLU A 22 1.59 -26.90 -48.61
N LEU A 23 1.00 -28.02 -49.02
CA LEU A 23 1.73 -29.27 -49.18
C LEU A 23 2.54 -29.26 -50.47
N GLN A 24 3.65 -29.99 -50.51
CA GLN A 24 4.46 -30.10 -51.73
C GLN A 24 3.58 -30.51 -52.93
N PRO A 25 3.77 -29.88 -54.11
CA PRO A 25 2.89 -30.05 -55.28
C PRO A 25 2.81 -31.48 -55.85
N ARG A 26 3.58 -32.42 -55.28
CA ARG A 26 3.61 -33.84 -55.66
C ARG A 26 2.45 -34.66 -55.09
N PHE A 27 1.76 -34.18 -54.04
CA PHE A 27 0.60 -34.85 -53.43
C PHE A 27 -0.57 -33.87 -53.30
N LYS A 28 -1.48 -33.85 -54.29
CA LYS A 28 -2.68 -33.01 -54.26
C LYS A 28 -3.73 -33.55 -53.27
N HIS A 29 -3.57 -33.24 -51.99
CA HIS A 29 -4.58 -33.48 -50.96
C HIS A 29 -5.27 -32.18 -50.56
N GLU A 30 -6.17 -31.69 -51.42
CA GLU A 30 -6.88 -30.41 -51.22
C GLU A 30 -7.66 -30.37 -49.90
N PHE A 31 -8.24 -31.49 -49.47
CA PHE A 31 -8.98 -31.56 -48.21
C PHE A 31 -8.08 -31.34 -46.98
N THR A 32 -6.88 -31.92 -46.97
CA THR A 32 -5.95 -31.80 -45.84
C THR A 32 -5.37 -30.39 -45.75
N GLU A 33 -5.08 -29.77 -46.89
CA GLU A 33 -4.62 -28.38 -46.96
C GLU A 33 -5.70 -27.41 -46.46
N PHE A 34 -6.95 -27.61 -46.87
CA PHE A 34 -8.08 -26.82 -46.39
C PHE A 34 -8.25 -26.92 -44.86
N VAL A 35 -8.20 -28.13 -44.31
CA VAL A 35 -8.28 -28.34 -42.86
C VAL A 35 -7.12 -27.68 -42.13
N GLY A 36 -5.89 -27.74 -42.69
CA GLY A 36 -4.72 -27.07 -42.12
C GLY A 36 -4.85 -25.54 -42.09
N LYS A 37 -5.26 -24.94 -43.22
CA LYS A 37 -5.54 -23.49 -43.33
C LYS A 37 -6.66 -23.06 -42.38
N LEU A 38 -7.71 -23.87 -42.22
CA LEU A 38 -8.81 -23.61 -41.28
C LEU A 38 -8.37 -23.69 -39.82
N MET A 39 -7.61 -24.72 -39.43
CA MET A 39 -7.08 -24.85 -38.06
C MET A 39 -6.15 -23.68 -37.71
N PHE A 40 -5.28 -23.28 -38.64
CA PHE A 40 -4.42 -22.11 -38.47
C PHE A 40 -5.22 -20.80 -38.38
N GLY A 41 -6.27 -20.64 -39.19
CA GLY A 41 -7.15 -19.48 -39.13
C GLY A 41 -7.91 -19.36 -37.80
N VAL A 42 -8.48 -20.46 -37.31
CA VAL A 42 -9.16 -20.50 -36.00
C VAL A 42 -8.18 -20.23 -34.86
N TYR A 43 -6.97 -20.80 -34.92
CA TYR A 43 -5.90 -20.51 -33.97
C TYR A 43 -5.59 -19.01 -33.92
N SER A 44 -5.31 -18.40 -35.08
CA SER A 44 -4.97 -16.98 -35.18
C SER A 44 -6.12 -16.07 -34.74
N TRP A 45 -7.37 -16.44 -35.02
CA TRP A 45 -8.55 -15.69 -34.56
C TRP A 45 -8.69 -15.72 -33.03
N ILE A 46 -8.56 -16.89 -32.41
CA ILE A 46 -8.62 -17.02 -30.95
C ILE A 46 -7.44 -16.28 -30.30
N ALA A 47 -6.22 -16.45 -30.80
CA ALA A 47 -5.02 -15.84 -30.21
C ALA A 47 -5.02 -14.31 -30.33
N LEU A 48 -5.31 -13.77 -31.52
CA LEU A 48 -5.18 -12.33 -31.80
C LEU A 48 -6.42 -11.53 -31.44
N ILE A 49 -7.63 -12.07 -31.65
CA ILE A 49 -8.87 -11.31 -31.41
C ILE A 49 -9.42 -11.58 -30.01
N VAL A 50 -9.41 -12.84 -29.55
CA VAL A 50 -10.01 -13.17 -28.25
C VAL A 50 -9.01 -12.98 -27.11
N LEU A 51 -7.88 -13.70 -27.14
CA LEU A 51 -6.93 -13.72 -26.02
C LEU A 51 -6.22 -12.37 -25.83
N LEU A 52 -5.80 -11.71 -26.91
CA LEU A 52 -5.17 -10.39 -26.83
C LEU A 52 -6.11 -9.36 -26.19
N ASN A 53 -7.38 -9.32 -26.61
CA ASN A 53 -8.36 -8.38 -26.06
C ASN A 53 -8.66 -8.67 -24.58
N MET A 54 -8.73 -9.95 -24.20
CA MET A 54 -8.89 -10.33 -22.79
C MET A 54 -7.66 -9.98 -21.95
N LEU A 55 -6.45 -10.11 -22.50
CA LEU A 55 -5.21 -9.70 -21.83
C LEU A 55 -5.16 -8.18 -21.63
N ILE A 56 -5.53 -7.41 -22.65
CA ILE A 56 -5.60 -5.94 -22.56
C ILE A 56 -6.63 -5.54 -21.50
N ALA A 57 -7.81 -6.18 -21.48
CA ALA A 57 -8.83 -5.91 -20.47
C ALA A 57 -8.35 -6.22 -19.04
N MET A 58 -7.69 -7.37 -18.84
CA MET A 58 -7.13 -7.75 -17.53
C MET A 58 -6.02 -6.79 -17.08
N MET A 59 -5.09 -6.45 -17.97
CA MET A 59 -4.00 -5.51 -17.69
C MET A 59 -4.53 -4.09 -17.41
N SER A 60 -5.58 -3.66 -18.09
CA SER A 60 -6.21 -2.36 -17.82
C SER A 60 -6.80 -2.32 -16.42
N ASN A 61 -7.52 -3.37 -16.00
CA ASN A 61 -8.12 -3.44 -14.68
C ASN A 61 -7.05 -3.55 -13.57
N SER A 62 -6.03 -4.40 -13.77
CA SER A 62 -4.95 -4.54 -12.80
C SER A 62 -4.10 -3.26 -12.68
N TYR A 63 -3.89 -2.55 -13.79
CA TYR A 63 -3.21 -1.26 -13.80
C TYR A 63 -3.95 -0.23 -12.96
N GLN A 64 -5.28 -0.11 -13.09
CA GLN A 64 -6.07 0.83 -12.29
C GLN A 64 -5.95 0.56 -10.78
N LEU A 65 -5.95 -0.72 -10.39
CA LEU A 65 -5.78 -1.12 -8.99
C LEU A 65 -4.40 -0.73 -8.46
N ILE A 66 -3.33 -1.10 -9.18
CA ILE A 66 -1.94 -0.81 -8.77
C ILE A 66 -1.66 0.71 -8.79
N TYR A 67 -2.21 1.44 -9.76
CA TYR A 67 -1.98 2.86 -9.92
C TYR A 67 -2.37 3.67 -8.68
N SER A 68 -3.44 3.26 -7.97
CA SER A 68 -3.90 3.95 -6.76
C SER A 68 -2.87 3.98 -5.62
N GLN A 69 -1.95 3.01 -5.58
CA GLN A 69 -0.92 2.86 -4.55
C GLN A 69 0.51 2.99 -5.09
N ALA A 70 0.66 3.24 -6.40
CA ALA A 70 1.95 3.20 -7.09
C ALA A 70 3.00 4.17 -6.51
N ASP A 71 2.58 5.35 -6.04
CA ASP A 71 3.49 6.33 -5.45
C ASP A 71 4.05 5.86 -4.09
N GLU A 72 3.22 5.22 -3.26
CA GLU A 72 3.67 4.63 -1.98
C GLU A 72 4.62 3.46 -2.21
N GLU A 73 4.27 2.55 -3.12
CA GLU A 73 5.10 1.41 -3.47
C GLU A 73 6.44 1.85 -4.10
N TRP A 74 6.42 2.84 -4.99
CA TRP A 74 7.62 3.41 -5.57
C TRP A 74 8.51 4.05 -4.52
N LYS A 75 7.96 4.85 -3.61
CA LYS A 75 8.72 5.47 -2.51
C LYS A 75 9.29 4.43 -1.56
N PHE A 76 8.56 3.35 -1.30
CA PHE A 76 9.04 2.23 -0.49
C PHE A 76 10.21 1.50 -1.17
N ALA A 77 10.07 1.15 -2.46
CA ALA A 77 11.14 0.53 -3.24
C ALA A 77 12.38 1.44 -3.35
N ARG A 78 12.17 2.74 -3.57
CA ARG A 78 13.24 3.73 -3.59
C ARG A 78 13.96 3.82 -2.24
N SER A 79 13.22 3.79 -1.12
CA SER A 79 13.82 3.81 0.22
C SER A 79 14.63 2.54 0.49
N LYS A 80 14.16 1.37 0.01
CA LYS A 80 14.92 0.11 0.05
C LYS A 80 16.19 0.15 -0.79
N LEU A 81 16.17 0.83 -1.93
CA LEU A 81 17.39 1.05 -2.69
C LEU A 81 18.37 1.90 -1.88
N TRP A 82 17.91 3.02 -1.32
CA TRP A 82 18.77 3.93 -0.55
C TRP A 82 19.35 3.27 0.70
N ILE A 83 18.55 2.48 1.44
CA ILE A 83 19.05 1.75 2.62
C ILE A 83 20.18 0.77 2.24
N SER A 84 20.11 0.13 1.07
CA SER A 84 21.18 -0.76 0.60
C SER A 84 22.50 -0.05 0.31
N TYR A 85 22.48 1.27 0.10
CA TYR A 85 23.69 2.08 -0.10
C TYR A 85 24.16 2.81 1.17
N PHE A 86 23.30 2.96 2.19
CA PHE A 86 23.68 3.57 3.46
C PHE A 86 24.52 2.64 4.35
N GLU A 87 24.45 1.33 4.15
CA GLU A 87 25.31 0.40 4.86
C GLU A 87 26.75 0.51 4.31
N ASP A 88 27.74 0.76 5.18
CA ASP A 88 29.15 0.99 4.85
C ASP A 88 29.87 -0.17 4.10
N CYS A 89 29.16 -1.24 3.76
CA CYS A 89 29.67 -2.43 3.10
C CYS A 89 29.70 -2.26 1.57
N GLY A 90 30.51 -1.33 1.07
CA GLY A 90 30.73 -1.20 -0.37
C GLY A 90 31.03 0.21 -0.87
N THR A 91 31.90 0.96 -0.19
CA THR A 91 32.33 2.31 -0.65
C THR A 91 32.93 2.34 -2.06
N LEU A 92 33.23 1.17 -2.64
CA LEU A 92 33.79 0.99 -3.97
C LEU A 92 32.81 0.21 -4.85
N PRO A 93 32.46 0.70 -6.06
CA PRO A 93 31.64 -0.05 -7.00
C PRO A 93 32.38 -1.33 -7.45
N PRO A 94 31.69 -2.46 -7.72
CA PRO A 94 32.31 -3.59 -8.44
C PRO A 94 32.96 -3.08 -9.74
N PRO A 95 34.19 -3.51 -10.12
CA PRO A 95 35.02 -4.58 -9.56
C PRO A 95 35.99 -4.17 -8.43
N PHE A 96 36.00 -2.91 -7.99
CA PHE A 96 36.97 -2.39 -7.02
C PHE A 96 36.74 -2.85 -5.57
N ASN A 97 35.67 -3.60 -5.33
CA ASN A 97 35.35 -4.24 -4.05
C ASN A 97 36.19 -5.51 -3.75
N VAL A 98 37.09 -5.93 -4.64
CA VAL A 98 37.92 -7.14 -4.48
C VAL A 98 39.13 -6.89 -3.57
N ILE A 99 39.66 -5.67 -3.54
CA ILE A 99 40.79 -5.33 -2.67
C ILE A 99 40.21 -4.82 -1.35
N PRO A 100 40.49 -5.48 -0.20
CA PRO A 100 40.00 -5.02 1.09
C PRO A 100 40.47 -3.58 1.32
N SER A 101 39.53 -2.67 1.60
CA SER A 101 39.87 -1.26 1.77
C SER A 101 40.79 -1.08 2.99
N PRO A 102 41.73 -0.11 2.96
CA PRO A 102 42.57 0.22 4.11
C PRO A 102 41.75 0.53 5.39
N LYS A 103 40.53 1.04 5.22
CA LYS A 103 39.58 1.29 6.32
C LYS A 103 39.15 -0.02 6.99
N THR A 104 38.86 -1.06 6.20
CA THR A 104 38.46 -2.38 6.71
C THR A 104 39.54 -2.98 7.63
N VAL A 105 40.82 -2.87 7.23
CA VAL A 105 41.95 -3.34 8.03
C VAL A 105 42.08 -2.56 9.34
N TYR A 106 41.92 -1.23 9.31
CA TYR A 106 41.92 -0.38 10.51
C TYR A 106 40.79 -0.75 11.49
N TYR A 107 39.57 -0.97 11.00
CA TYR A 107 38.45 -1.39 11.85
C TYR A 107 38.67 -2.76 12.48
N ILE A 108 39.24 -3.72 11.75
CA ILE A 108 39.60 -5.05 12.28
C ILE A 108 40.65 -4.95 13.39
N ALA A 109 41.72 -4.17 13.19
CA ALA A 109 42.75 -3.96 14.20
C ALA A 109 42.20 -3.29 15.47
N THR A 110 41.32 -2.30 15.30
CA THR A 110 40.67 -1.60 16.42
C THR A 110 39.69 -2.51 17.17
N TRP A 111 38.97 -3.38 16.45
CA TRP A 111 38.08 -4.38 17.04
C TRP A 111 38.84 -5.40 17.90
N ILE A 112 39.99 -5.89 17.42
CA ILE A 112 40.86 -6.80 18.19
C ILE A 112 41.36 -6.13 19.48
N ARG A 113 41.81 -4.86 19.40
CA ARG A 113 42.23 -4.07 20.57
C ARG A 113 41.11 -3.85 21.59
N ASN A 114 39.90 -3.51 21.12
CA ASN A 114 38.77 -3.25 22.01
C ASN A 114 38.25 -4.52 22.68
N LYS A 115 38.28 -5.66 21.97
CA LYS A 115 37.93 -6.97 22.55
C LYS A 115 38.88 -7.43 23.64
N LEU A 116 40.14 -6.96 23.61
CA LEU A 116 41.12 -7.19 24.66
C LEU A 116 40.99 -6.22 25.86
N SER A 117 40.31 -5.08 25.73
CA SER A 117 40.45 -3.96 26.70
C SER A 117 39.20 -3.49 27.45
N SER A 118 37.97 -3.92 27.16
CA SER A 118 36.79 -3.51 27.98
C SER A 118 35.56 -4.37 27.65
N CYS A 119 34.74 -4.94 28.54
CA CYS A 119 34.24 -4.64 29.90
C CYS A 119 33.27 -3.43 30.06
N PHE A 120 32.01 -3.79 30.34
CA PHE A 120 30.91 -3.12 31.07
C PHE A 120 30.31 -1.74 30.69
N CYS A 121 30.91 -0.85 29.90
CA CYS A 121 30.30 0.49 29.64
C CYS A 121 29.16 0.54 28.59
N SER A 122 28.96 -0.51 27.78
CA SER A 122 27.95 -0.49 26.69
C SER A 122 26.49 -0.56 27.17
N LYS A 123 26.22 -1.10 28.37
CA LYS A 123 24.85 -1.30 28.87
C LYS A 123 24.15 0.01 29.25
N GLN A 124 24.86 0.98 29.84
CA GLN A 124 24.28 2.25 30.28
C GLN A 124 23.86 3.14 29.11
N GLN A 125 24.66 3.19 28.05
CA GLN A 125 24.35 3.99 26.85
C GLN A 125 23.11 3.47 26.11
N LYS A 126 22.92 2.14 26.06
CA LYS A 126 21.69 1.54 25.50
C LYS A 126 20.47 1.96 26.31
N HIS A 127 20.54 1.89 27.65
CA HIS A 127 19.42 2.27 28.51
C HIS A 127 18.97 3.73 28.31
N ASN A 128 19.90 4.67 28.24
CA ASN A 128 19.58 6.08 27.99
C ASN A 128 18.91 6.29 26.62
N ARG A 129 19.38 5.61 25.57
CA ARG A 129 18.76 5.66 24.23
C ARG A 129 17.32 5.12 24.24
N TRP A 130 17.08 4.02 24.97
CA TRP A 130 15.73 3.47 25.14
C TRP A 130 14.81 4.44 25.89
N GLN A 131 15.31 5.17 26.88
CA GLN A 131 14.52 6.20 27.58
C GLN A 131 14.13 7.35 26.65
N SER A 132 15.06 7.83 25.82
CA SER A 132 14.76 8.87 24.82
C SER A 132 13.73 8.41 23.79
N ILE A 133 13.86 7.18 23.27
CA ILE A 133 12.86 6.60 22.34
C ILE A 133 11.48 6.50 23.01
N LYS A 134 11.43 6.05 24.27
CA LYS A 134 10.18 5.99 25.05
C LYS A 134 9.55 7.38 25.25
N ALA A 135 10.36 8.41 25.49
CA ALA A 135 9.86 9.78 25.62
C ALA A 135 9.22 10.26 24.32
N VAL A 136 9.92 10.12 23.19
CA VAL A 136 9.40 10.50 21.86
C VAL A 136 8.14 9.72 21.51
N MET A 137 8.12 8.42 21.77
CA MET A 137 6.95 7.58 21.49
C MET A 137 5.72 8.03 22.27
N ARG A 138 5.86 8.38 23.56
CA ARG A 138 4.76 8.92 24.37
C ARG A 138 4.21 10.22 23.78
N ASP A 139 5.07 11.13 23.34
CA ASP A 139 4.64 12.40 22.75
C ASP A 139 3.97 12.20 21.38
N LEU A 140 4.45 11.27 20.56
CA LEU A 140 3.80 10.89 19.30
C LEU A 140 2.40 10.31 19.54
N ILE A 141 2.26 9.39 20.50
CA ILE A 141 0.97 8.80 20.86
C ILE A 141 -0.01 9.89 21.33
N LYS A 142 0.43 10.80 22.21
CA LYS A 142 -0.40 11.91 22.68
C LYS A 142 -0.86 12.81 21.53
N ARG A 143 0.05 13.20 20.64
CA ARG A 143 -0.27 14.03 19.46
C ARG A 143 -1.26 13.31 18.53
N TYR A 144 -1.05 12.02 18.28
CA TYR A 144 -1.94 11.22 17.44
C TYR A 144 -3.35 11.12 18.03
N ILE A 145 -3.49 10.81 19.33
CA ILE A 145 -4.79 10.71 20.00
C ILE A 145 -5.52 12.07 19.94
N MET A 146 -4.83 13.14 20.30
CA MET A 146 -5.40 14.50 20.28
C MET A 146 -5.84 14.90 18.87
N GLN A 147 -5.03 14.59 17.85
CA GLN A 147 -5.38 14.85 16.46
C GLN A 147 -6.58 14.02 16.01
N LYS A 148 -6.63 12.74 16.36
CA LYS A 148 -7.72 11.81 15.97
C LYS A 148 -9.06 12.21 16.59
N GLN A 149 -9.06 12.56 17.87
CA GLN A 149 -10.25 13.08 18.56
C GLN A 149 -10.76 14.36 17.91
N ARG A 150 -9.85 15.31 17.61
CA ARG A 150 -10.21 16.57 16.96
C ARG A 150 -10.69 16.38 15.52
N SER A 151 -10.12 15.44 14.76
CA SER A 151 -10.57 15.15 13.39
C SER A 151 -11.93 14.47 13.36
N SER A 152 -12.23 13.59 14.33
CA SER A 152 -13.56 13.00 14.47
C SER A 152 -14.61 14.09 14.68
N GLN A 153 -14.37 14.98 15.67
CA GLN A 153 -15.27 16.09 15.97
C GLN A 153 -15.40 17.15 14.87
N LYS A 154 -14.43 17.25 13.94
CA LYS A 154 -14.48 18.20 12.83
C LYS A 154 -15.11 17.63 11.55
N GLY A 155 -15.01 16.32 11.35
CA GLY A 155 -15.50 15.65 10.15
C GLY A 155 -16.93 15.13 10.28
N GLU A 156 -17.37 14.89 11.51
CA GLU A 156 -18.74 14.49 11.83
C GLU A 156 -19.60 15.75 11.90
N GLY A 157 -20.62 15.83 11.03
CA GLY A 157 -21.64 16.88 11.12
C GLY A 157 -22.42 16.73 12.42
N VAL A 158 -23.16 17.78 12.82
CA VAL A 158 -24.03 17.72 14.00
C VAL A 158 -25.07 16.62 13.80
N SER A 159 -25.04 15.59 14.65
CA SER A 159 -26.00 14.50 14.63
C SER A 159 -27.31 14.93 15.27
N GLU A 160 -28.41 14.26 14.92
CA GLU A 160 -29.70 14.44 15.60
C GLU A 160 -29.61 14.09 17.09
N ASP A 161 -28.75 13.12 17.43
CA ASP A 161 -28.48 12.74 18.82
C ASP A 161 -27.84 13.88 19.62
N ASP A 162 -26.91 14.65 19.02
CA ASP A 162 -26.29 15.82 19.67
C ASP A 162 -27.34 16.91 19.96
N ILE A 163 -28.31 17.07 19.06
CA ILE A 163 -29.43 18.02 19.24
C ILE A 163 -30.37 17.54 20.35
N ASN A 164 -30.63 16.24 20.40
CA ASN A 164 -31.48 15.64 21.43
C ASN A 164 -30.82 15.71 22.82
N GLU A 165 -29.51 15.48 22.91
CA GLU A 165 -28.72 15.66 24.15
C GLU A 165 -28.79 17.12 24.61
N LEU A 166 -28.52 18.08 23.72
CA LEU A 166 -28.62 19.50 24.06
C LEU A 166 -30.03 19.90 24.53
N LYS A 167 -31.07 19.39 23.87
CA LYS A 167 -32.45 19.65 24.27
C LYS A 167 -32.75 19.08 25.65
N GLN A 168 -32.19 17.91 25.96
CA GLN A 168 -32.31 17.29 27.27
C GLN A 168 -31.60 18.12 28.34
N ASP A 169 -30.37 18.58 28.07
CA ASP A 169 -29.59 19.43 28.99
C ASP A 169 -30.30 20.76 29.28
N VAL A 170 -30.81 21.43 28.23
CA VAL A 170 -31.59 22.68 28.38
C VAL A 170 -32.87 22.44 29.18
N SER A 171 -33.53 21.29 28.96
CA SER A 171 -34.74 20.94 29.71
C SER A 171 -34.41 20.68 31.17
N SER A 172 -33.34 19.91 31.46
CA SER A 172 -32.86 19.64 32.82
C SER A 172 -32.52 20.95 33.55
N PHE A 173 -31.74 21.82 32.91
CA PHE A 173 -31.37 23.13 33.47
C PHE A 173 -32.59 23.99 33.78
N ARG A 174 -33.58 24.02 32.88
CA ARG A 174 -34.84 24.75 33.12
C ARG A 174 -35.55 24.24 34.37
N PHE A 175 -35.65 22.92 34.55
CA PHE A 175 -36.34 22.36 35.71
C PHE A 175 -35.58 22.62 37.02
N GLU A 176 -34.26 22.44 37.04
CA GLU A 176 -33.41 22.76 38.19
C GLU A 176 -33.52 24.24 38.60
N LEU A 177 -33.48 25.14 37.62
CA LEU A 177 -33.55 26.58 37.88
C LEU A 177 -34.93 26.97 38.43
N LEU A 178 -36.01 26.44 37.86
CA LEU A 178 -37.37 26.67 38.38
C LEU A 178 -37.52 26.13 39.81
N GLU A 179 -36.91 24.98 40.13
CA GLU A 179 -36.92 24.42 41.47
C GLU A 179 -36.16 25.29 42.48
N ILE A 180 -34.97 25.80 42.11
CA ILE A 180 -34.20 26.72 42.94
C ILE A 180 -35.00 28.00 43.22
N LEU A 181 -35.61 28.60 42.20
CA LEU A 181 -36.40 29.82 42.37
C LEU A 181 -37.64 29.58 43.25
N ARG A 182 -38.29 28.41 43.11
CA ARG A 182 -39.41 28.00 43.96
C ARG A 182 -38.97 27.82 45.41
N ASN A 183 -37.83 27.17 45.64
CA ASN A 183 -37.27 26.97 46.98
C ASN A 183 -36.87 28.29 47.64
N ASN A 184 -36.54 29.32 46.86
CA ASN A 184 -36.29 30.69 47.34
C ASN A 184 -37.56 31.55 47.46
N GLY A 185 -38.75 30.97 47.38
CA GLY A 185 -40.03 31.65 47.61
C GLY A 185 -40.54 32.50 46.44
N MET A 186 -39.95 32.38 45.24
CA MET A 186 -40.46 33.06 44.06
C MET A 186 -41.62 32.30 43.40
N LYS A 187 -42.59 33.03 42.87
CA LYS A 187 -43.71 32.45 42.11
C LYS A 187 -43.21 32.01 40.73
N THR A 188 -43.02 30.70 40.55
CA THR A 188 -42.61 30.10 39.28
C THR A 188 -43.77 29.36 38.60
N PRO A 189 -43.84 29.35 37.25
CA PRO A 189 -44.83 28.57 36.52
C PRO A 189 -44.66 27.06 36.80
N ASN A 190 -45.79 26.34 36.96
CA ASN A 190 -45.77 24.92 37.29
C ASN A 190 -45.49 24.08 36.03
N PRO A 191 -44.37 23.32 35.98
CA PRO A 191 -43.98 22.60 34.77
C PRO A 191 -44.94 21.48 34.31
N SER A 192 -45.83 21.01 35.18
CA SER A 192 -46.78 19.93 34.91
C SER A 192 -48.14 20.38 34.35
N GLN A 193 -48.37 21.68 34.15
CA GLN A 193 -49.57 22.15 33.45
C GLN A 193 -49.35 22.11 31.93
N THR A 194 -49.90 21.10 31.26
CA THR A 194 -50.10 21.10 29.81
C THR A 194 -51.03 22.25 29.43
N LYS A 195 -50.65 23.03 28.40
CA LYS A 195 -51.51 24.10 27.84
C LYS A 195 -52.88 23.51 27.46
N PRO A 196 -54.00 24.13 27.84
CA PRO A 196 -55.27 23.89 27.16
C PRO A 196 -55.12 24.37 25.72
N THR A 197 -55.62 23.56 24.78
CA THR A 197 -55.78 23.84 23.34
C THR A 197 -56.41 25.19 23.06
#